data_AF-A0A5B8IKR8-F1
#
_entry.id   AF-A0A5B8IKR8-F1
#
_cell.length_a   1.000
_cell.length_b   1.000
_cell.length_c   1.000
_cell.angle_alpha   90.00
_cell.angle_beta   90.00
_cell.angle_gamma   90.00
#
_symmetry.space_group_name_H-M   'P 1'
#
loop_
_entity.id
_entity.type
_entity.pdbx_description
1 polymer ?
#
loop_
_entity_poly.entity_id
_entity_poly.type
_entity_poly.pdbx_seq_one_letter_code
_entity_poly.pdbx_strand_id
1 'polypeptide(L)'
;MSAIAVSLAVAPALVFSLTSPTTASADASPATAATATGASDEANRKAIEAMLADPRSGLGVREGAQAALDGTPEDRVRFLDAGQHHARLDDDRVQTARIATTGGRGVQDGARAALNSKTRKELVEFIESGQYKARYTDDSIRVARIISSGGVAVQRDGKTALKSKYHQDLIEFLDSGQYKARQEDNRVRVTQIMNGGGAQLKAAGNVALKSTDYQALSDFIEVGQYTARHKDDRNRVARIVSYGGKSVKAAGNAALKTGKHQAVLAFLDSGQHTARAKDQAAAAKAKR
;
A
#
# COMPACT_ATOMS: atom_id res chain seq x y z
N MET A 1 66.14 14.92 -22.18
CA MET A 1 65.34 14.89 -20.94
C MET A 1 65.58 13.53 -20.29
N SER A 2 66.26 13.57 -19.14
CA SER A 2 66.81 12.48 -18.32
C SER A 2 65.81 11.35 -18.06
N ALA A 3 66.12 10.07 -18.31
CA ALA A 3 67.02 9.13 -17.60
C ALA A 3 66.35 8.36 -16.44
N ILE A 4 65.88 7.16 -16.80
CA ILE A 4 65.93 5.83 -16.12
C ILE A 4 66.59 5.77 -14.73
N ALA A 5 65.95 5.08 -13.76
CA ALA A 5 66.60 4.03 -12.94
C ALA A 5 65.63 3.23 -12.06
N VAL A 6 65.70 1.91 -12.21
CA VAL A 6 65.24 0.82 -11.35
C VAL A 6 66.30 0.57 -10.25
N SER A 7 65.90 0.21 -9.02
CA SER A 7 66.60 -0.74 -8.12
C SER A 7 65.89 -0.78 -6.75
N LEU A 8 65.39 -1.93 -6.27
CA LEU A 8 66.07 -3.03 -5.55
C LEU A 8 66.62 -2.64 -4.16
N ALA A 9 66.03 -3.29 -3.15
CA ALA A 9 66.53 -3.78 -1.86
C ALA A 9 67.66 -3.02 -1.12
N VAL A 10 67.51 -2.94 0.21
CA VAL A 10 68.46 -3.42 1.23
C VAL A 10 68.04 -2.84 2.59
N ALA A 11 67.83 -3.73 3.57
CA ALA A 11 67.77 -3.37 4.98
C ALA A 11 69.19 -3.11 5.51
N PRO A 12 69.33 -2.26 6.53
CA PRO A 12 70.40 -2.45 7.49
C PRO A 12 69.87 -2.54 8.92
N ALA A 13 70.45 -3.48 9.65
CA ALA A 13 70.35 -3.62 11.09
C ALA A 13 71.36 -2.68 11.81
N LEU A 14 71.02 -2.33 13.06
CA LEU A 14 71.87 -2.02 14.22
C LEU A 14 72.90 -0.87 14.11
N VAL A 15 72.78 0.15 14.98
CA VAL A 15 73.77 0.41 16.05
C VAL A 15 73.12 1.18 17.23
N PHE A 16 73.51 0.77 18.43
CA PHE A 16 73.17 1.26 19.76
C PHE A 16 73.94 2.55 20.08
N SER A 17 73.28 3.56 20.66
CA SER A 17 73.95 4.66 21.39
C SER A 17 73.23 4.91 22.71
N LEU A 18 73.93 4.57 23.79
CA LEU A 18 73.59 4.81 25.18
C LEU A 18 73.79 6.29 25.53
N THR A 19 72.72 6.96 25.99
CA THR A 19 72.82 8.07 26.93
C THR A 19 71.63 8.05 27.86
N SER A 20 71.85 7.62 29.10
CA SER A 20 70.91 7.79 30.21
C SER A 20 70.85 9.26 30.65
N PRO A 21 69.71 9.70 31.18
CA PRO A 21 69.76 10.41 32.45
C PRO A 21 68.82 9.79 33.50
N THR A 22 69.45 9.36 34.58
CA THR A 22 69.11 9.49 36.00
C THR A 22 67.69 9.95 36.37
N THR A 23 66.89 8.97 36.82
CA THR A 23 65.88 8.94 37.89
C THR A 23 65.09 10.20 38.28
N ALA A 24 63.77 10.14 38.03
CA ALA A 24 62.76 10.58 39.01
C ALA A 24 61.78 9.41 39.24
N SER A 25 61.96 8.69 40.35
CA SER A 25 61.00 7.70 40.81
C SER A 25 59.70 8.41 41.23
N ALA A 26 58.67 8.30 40.40
CA ALA A 26 57.30 8.24 40.89
C ALA A 26 56.99 6.75 41.06
N ASP A 27 57.14 6.25 42.28
CA ASP A 27 56.76 4.89 42.65
C ASP A 27 55.22 4.79 42.68
N ALA A 28 54.61 4.82 41.49
CA ALA A 28 53.29 4.28 41.29
C ALA A 28 53.47 2.75 41.23
N SER A 29 53.29 2.12 42.39
CA SER A 29 53.34 0.67 42.51
C SER A 29 52.52 0.02 41.38
N PRO A 30 53.01 -1.02 40.68
CA PRO A 30 52.29 -1.68 39.59
C PRO A 30 50.91 -2.22 40.03
N ALA A 31 50.73 -2.44 41.34
CA ALA A 31 49.45 -2.78 41.95
C ALA A 31 48.40 -1.66 41.85
N THR A 32 48.79 -0.39 41.92
CA THR A 32 47.88 0.78 41.88
C THR A 32 47.42 1.11 40.45
N ALA A 33 48.32 0.93 39.47
CA ALA A 33 47.96 1.02 38.04
C ALA A 33 47.01 -0.13 37.64
N ALA A 34 47.34 -1.37 38.01
CA ALA A 34 46.51 -2.55 37.71
C ALA A 34 45.12 -2.50 38.37
N THR A 35 45.00 -1.96 39.59
CA THR A 35 43.70 -1.78 40.25
C THR A 35 42.87 -0.65 39.63
N ALA A 36 43.49 0.44 39.18
CA ALA A 36 42.79 1.50 38.44
C ALA A 36 42.29 1.02 37.06
N THR A 37 43.09 0.21 36.35
CA THR A 37 42.68 -0.42 35.08
C THR A 37 41.57 -1.46 35.30
N GLY A 38 41.63 -2.25 36.38
CA GLY A 38 40.58 -3.23 36.72
C GLY A 38 39.25 -2.59 37.13
N ALA A 39 39.27 -1.48 37.88
CA ALA A 39 38.06 -0.74 38.23
C ALA A 39 37.40 -0.07 37.00
N SER A 40 38.22 0.39 36.05
CA SER A 40 37.78 0.91 34.75
C SER A 40 37.14 -0.17 33.87
N ASP A 41 37.73 -1.38 33.80
CA ASP A 41 37.16 -2.48 33.02
C ASP A 41 35.80 -2.94 33.55
N GLU A 42 35.65 -3.06 34.87
CA GLU A 42 34.37 -3.43 35.49
C GLU A 42 33.27 -2.41 35.17
N ALA A 43 33.59 -1.11 35.18
CA ALA A 43 32.66 -0.06 34.78
C ALA A 43 32.28 -0.18 33.29
N ASN A 44 33.24 -0.45 32.41
CA ASN A 44 33.00 -0.67 30.99
C ASN A 44 32.11 -1.90 30.75
N ARG A 45 32.35 -3.00 31.47
CA ARG A 45 31.53 -4.22 31.39
C ARG A 45 30.08 -3.93 31.76
N LYS A 46 29.86 -3.27 32.90
CA LYS A 46 28.51 -2.87 33.33
C LYS A 46 27.82 -1.93 32.33
N ALA A 47 28.56 -1.01 31.71
CA ALA A 47 28.00 -0.13 30.69
C ALA A 47 27.52 -0.92 29.46
N ILE A 48 28.29 -1.91 29.01
CA ILE A 48 27.93 -2.77 27.87
C ILE A 48 26.76 -3.70 28.22
N GLU A 49 26.74 -4.28 29.43
CA GLU A 49 25.61 -5.07 29.92
C GLU A 49 24.31 -4.26 30.00
N ALA A 50 24.39 -2.99 30.43
CA ALA A 50 23.25 -2.08 30.43
C ALA A 50 22.73 -1.81 29.00
N MET A 51 23.61 -1.72 28.01
CA MET A 51 23.20 -1.61 26.60
C MET A 51 22.51 -2.88 26.10
N LEU A 52 22.98 -4.07 26.48
CA LEU A 52 22.33 -5.34 26.14
C LEU A 52 20.96 -5.49 26.79
N ALA A 53 20.82 -4.99 28.02
CA ALA A 53 19.57 -5.00 28.76
C ALA A 53 18.52 -4.01 28.19
N ASP A 54 18.93 -2.97 27.46
CA ASP A 54 18.00 -2.03 26.82
C ASP A 54 17.22 -2.72 25.68
N PRO A 55 15.88 -2.81 25.76
CA PRO A 55 15.05 -3.35 24.68
C PRO A 55 15.16 -2.55 23.37
N ARG A 56 15.61 -1.28 23.43
CA ARG A 56 15.80 -0.42 22.27
C ARG A 56 17.11 -0.68 21.52
N SER A 57 18.03 -1.45 22.10
CA SER A 57 19.28 -1.81 21.41
C SER A 57 19.00 -2.70 20.22
N GLY A 58 19.42 -2.23 19.04
CA GLY A 58 19.33 -2.95 17.79
C GLY A 58 20.24 -4.18 17.74
N LEU A 59 20.12 -4.95 16.66
CA LEU A 59 20.81 -6.23 16.53
C LEU A 59 22.33 -6.03 16.44
N GLY A 60 22.79 -5.08 15.64
CA GLY A 60 24.21 -4.77 15.50
C GLY A 60 24.82 -4.30 16.81
N VAL A 61 24.11 -3.47 17.58
CA VAL A 61 24.56 -3.04 18.92
C VAL A 61 24.69 -4.23 19.87
N ARG A 62 23.73 -5.16 19.85
CA ARG A 62 23.76 -6.36 20.71
C ARG A 62 24.91 -7.30 20.34
N GLU A 63 25.11 -7.56 19.05
CA GLU A 63 26.21 -8.39 18.56
C GLU A 63 27.58 -7.78 18.87
N GLY A 64 27.75 -6.47 18.63
CA GLY A 64 28.97 -5.76 18.98
C GLY A 64 29.25 -5.68 20.47
N ALA A 65 28.20 -5.49 21.28
CA ALA A 65 28.29 -5.51 22.74
C ALA A 65 28.71 -6.88 23.26
N GLN A 66 28.12 -7.96 22.75
CA GLN A 66 28.48 -9.33 23.13
C GLN A 66 29.93 -9.65 22.76
N ALA A 67 30.35 -9.31 21.54
CA ALA A 67 31.74 -9.51 21.10
C ALA A 67 32.74 -8.73 21.98
N ALA A 68 32.39 -7.52 22.43
CA ALA A 68 33.21 -6.75 23.35
C ALA A 68 33.24 -7.35 24.76
N LEU A 69 32.16 -7.97 25.22
CA LEU A 69 32.13 -8.68 26.51
C LEU A 69 32.98 -9.95 26.51
N ASP A 70 32.96 -10.68 25.39
CA ASP A 70 33.72 -11.92 25.17
C ASP A 70 35.21 -11.65 24.89
N GLY A 71 35.59 -10.39 24.64
CA GLY A 71 36.95 -9.94 24.33
C GLY A 71 37.78 -9.42 25.52
N THR A 72 38.82 -8.63 25.22
CA THR A 72 39.73 -8.05 26.21
C THR A 72 39.18 -6.73 26.80
N PRO A 73 39.73 -6.22 27.92
CA PRO A 73 39.38 -4.88 28.42
C PRO A 73 39.52 -3.77 27.37
N GLU A 74 40.51 -3.86 26.48
CA GLU A 74 40.71 -2.93 25.38
C GLU A 74 39.61 -3.04 24.30
N ASP A 75 39.00 -4.22 24.11
CA ASP A 75 37.86 -4.38 23.21
C ASP A 75 36.61 -3.70 23.77
N ARG A 76 36.38 -3.78 25.09
CA ARG A 76 35.29 -3.06 25.77
C ARG A 76 35.42 -1.55 25.61
N VAL A 77 36.63 -1.02 25.80
CA VAL A 77 36.92 0.41 25.59
C VAL A 77 36.68 0.80 24.13
N ARG A 78 37.23 0.03 23.17
CA ARG A 78 37.06 0.32 21.74
C ARG A 78 35.59 0.28 21.30
N PHE A 79 34.81 -0.64 21.85
CA PHE A 79 33.38 -0.70 21.57
C PHE A 79 32.64 0.53 22.13
N LEU A 80 32.89 0.90 23.38
CA LEU A 80 32.24 2.06 23.99
C LEU A 80 32.66 3.39 23.33
N ASP A 81 33.90 3.50 22.87
CA ASP A 81 34.43 4.71 22.22
C ASP A 81 33.92 4.89 20.79
N ALA A 82 33.97 3.83 19.97
CA ALA A 82 33.63 3.93 18.54
C ALA A 82 32.67 2.83 18.06
N GLY A 83 32.86 1.58 18.52
CA GLY A 83 32.11 0.42 18.00
C GLY A 83 30.59 0.55 18.13
N GLN A 84 30.10 1.07 19.27
CA GLN A 84 28.68 1.28 19.49
C GLN A 84 28.06 2.29 18.51
N HIS A 85 28.84 3.28 18.05
CA HIS A 85 28.34 4.31 17.14
C HIS A 85 28.20 3.76 15.72
N HIS A 86 29.15 2.91 15.29
CA HIS A 86 29.06 2.18 14.03
C HIS A 86 27.90 1.18 14.04
N ALA A 87 27.78 0.39 15.10
CA ALA A 87 26.70 -0.58 15.25
C ALA A 87 25.30 0.08 15.22
N ARG A 88 25.12 1.20 15.93
CA ARG A 88 23.87 1.98 15.89
C ARG A 88 23.57 2.53 14.50
N LEU A 89 24.60 3.03 13.79
CA LEU A 89 24.42 3.52 12.43
C LEU A 89 23.92 2.42 11.49
N ASP A 90 24.49 1.21 11.58
CA ASP A 90 24.07 0.08 10.77
C ASP A 90 22.65 -0.37 11.10
N ASP A 91 22.30 -0.44 12.39
CA ASP A 91 20.94 -0.71 12.85
C ASP A 91 19.92 0.32 12.30
N ASP A 92 20.23 1.62 12.38
CA ASP A 92 19.38 2.71 11.89
C ASP A 92 19.20 2.63 10.35
N ARG A 93 20.25 2.22 9.61
CA ARG A 93 20.16 2.00 8.15
C ARG A 93 19.26 0.81 7.81
N VAL A 94 19.38 -0.29 8.56
CA VAL A 94 18.52 -1.47 8.38
C VAL A 94 17.06 -1.11 8.70
N GLN A 95 16.81 -0.39 9.79
CA GLN A 95 15.46 0.05 10.14
C GLN A 95 14.86 0.97 9.07
N THR A 96 15.63 1.93 8.58
CA THR A 96 15.20 2.84 7.50
C THR A 96 14.86 2.06 6.23
N ALA A 97 15.69 1.10 5.84
CA ALA A 97 15.42 0.24 4.68
C ALA A 97 14.14 -0.59 4.88
N ARG A 98 13.91 -1.16 6.07
CA ARG A 98 12.67 -1.89 6.38
C ARG A 98 11.43 -1.00 6.27
N ILE A 99 11.49 0.23 6.80
CA ILE A 99 10.38 1.20 6.68
C ILE A 99 10.08 1.46 5.19
N ALA A 100 11.10 1.64 4.35
CA ALA A 100 10.93 1.87 2.92
C ALA A 100 10.15 0.73 2.22
N THR A 101 10.37 -0.53 2.61
CA THR A 101 9.69 -1.68 1.99
C THR A 101 8.19 -1.74 2.25
N THR A 102 7.73 -1.18 3.38
CA THR A 102 6.31 -1.18 3.77
C THR A 102 5.60 0.14 3.46
N GLY A 103 6.37 1.15 3.07
CA GLY A 103 5.89 2.51 2.83
C GLY A 103 5.37 2.74 1.42
N GLY A 104 4.53 3.78 1.29
CA GLY A 104 4.18 4.35 0.00
C GLY A 104 5.36 5.11 -0.63
N ARG A 105 5.09 5.77 -1.76
CA ARG A 105 6.15 6.44 -2.55
C ARG A 105 6.86 7.53 -1.74
N GLY A 106 6.12 8.39 -1.03
CA GLY A 106 6.70 9.43 -0.20
C GLY A 106 7.59 8.86 0.90
N VAL A 107 7.18 7.76 1.55
CA VAL A 107 8.00 7.07 2.57
C VAL A 107 9.27 6.48 1.94
N GLN A 108 9.16 5.88 0.75
CA GLN A 108 10.31 5.35 0.02
C GLN A 108 11.32 6.44 -0.37
N ASP A 109 10.83 7.57 -0.87
CA ASP A 109 11.66 8.72 -1.27
C ASP A 109 12.34 9.34 -0.03
N GLY A 110 11.63 9.49 1.08
CA GLY A 110 12.19 9.96 2.36
C GLY A 110 13.26 9.02 2.93
N ALA A 111 13.00 7.71 2.92
CA ALA A 111 13.97 6.72 3.36
C ALA A 111 15.24 6.72 2.49
N ARG A 112 15.07 6.86 1.17
CA ARG A 112 16.19 6.97 0.22
C ARG A 112 17.02 8.22 0.49
N ALA A 113 16.40 9.36 0.77
CA ALA A 113 17.10 10.58 1.13
C ALA A 113 17.92 10.40 2.42
N ALA A 114 17.32 9.82 3.46
CA ALA A 114 17.99 9.54 4.74
C ALA A 114 19.18 8.57 4.58
N LEU A 115 19.03 7.51 3.78
CA LEU A 115 20.11 6.56 3.49
C LEU A 115 21.27 7.18 2.70
N ASN A 116 20.97 8.15 1.82
CA ASN A 116 21.97 8.83 1.00
C ASN A 116 22.79 9.87 1.77
N SER A 117 22.25 10.45 2.84
CA SER A 117 22.98 11.44 3.66
C SER A 117 24.16 10.82 4.42
N LYS A 118 24.15 9.49 4.64
CA LYS A 118 25.16 8.72 5.37
C LYS A 118 25.44 9.22 6.80
N THR A 119 24.56 10.04 7.37
CA THR A 119 24.67 10.50 8.76
C THR A 119 23.61 9.84 9.64
N ARG A 120 23.98 9.52 10.89
CA ARG A 120 23.04 8.93 11.84
C ARG A 120 21.87 9.86 12.17
N LYS A 121 22.13 11.16 12.27
CA LYS A 121 21.12 12.17 12.61
C LYS A 121 19.94 12.14 11.65
N GLU A 122 20.19 12.12 10.34
CA GLU A 122 19.16 12.11 9.31
C GLU A 122 18.35 10.79 9.29
N LEU A 123 19.01 9.65 9.57
CA LEU A 123 18.33 8.36 9.70
C LEU A 123 17.36 8.39 10.89
N VAL A 124 17.83 8.85 12.05
CA VAL A 124 17.01 8.94 13.26
C VAL A 124 15.85 9.92 13.05
N GLU A 125 16.09 11.11 12.49
CA GLU A 125 15.02 12.09 12.21
C GLU A 125 13.93 11.52 11.29
N PHE A 126 14.34 10.76 10.27
CA PHE A 126 13.41 10.05 9.40
C PHE A 126 12.63 8.96 10.15
N ILE A 127 13.32 8.08 10.89
CA ILE A 127 12.70 6.98 11.64
C ILE A 127 11.68 7.50 12.67
N GLU A 128 12.04 8.55 13.41
CA GLU A 128 11.24 9.08 14.50
C GLU A 128 10.06 9.94 14.04
N SER A 129 10.23 10.72 12.96
CA SER A 129 9.19 11.69 12.55
C SER A 129 8.96 11.77 11.05
N GLY A 130 10.02 11.68 10.23
CA GLY A 130 9.93 11.86 8.78
C GLY A 130 9.02 10.84 8.10
N GLN A 131 9.10 9.56 8.49
CA GLN A 131 8.29 8.51 7.90
C GLN A 131 6.78 8.72 8.12
N TYR A 132 6.37 9.30 9.25
CA TYR A 132 4.95 9.50 9.57
C TYR A 132 4.36 10.65 8.74
N LYS A 133 5.12 11.74 8.57
CA LYS A 133 4.74 12.85 7.67
C LYS A 133 4.62 12.38 6.22
N ALA A 134 5.58 11.58 5.78
CA ALA A 134 5.58 11.00 4.45
C ALA A 134 4.38 10.05 4.25
N ARG A 135 4.10 9.18 5.23
CA ARG A 135 2.96 8.24 5.20
C ARG A 135 1.62 8.98 5.19
N TYR A 136 1.48 10.03 5.98
CA TYR A 136 0.30 10.90 5.95
C TYR A 136 0.05 11.48 4.54
N THR A 137 1.12 11.91 3.86
CA THR A 137 1.04 12.45 2.50
C THR A 137 0.63 11.37 1.50
N ASP A 138 1.26 10.18 1.58
CA ASP A 138 0.90 9.03 0.74
C ASP A 138 -0.57 8.65 0.90
N ASP A 139 -1.05 8.52 2.14
CA ASP A 139 -2.43 8.16 2.43
C ASP A 139 -3.41 9.24 1.98
N SER A 140 -3.08 10.52 2.19
CA SER A 140 -3.89 11.65 1.68
C SER A 140 -4.06 11.60 0.16
N ILE A 141 -2.98 11.27 -0.58
CA ILE A 141 -3.04 11.09 -2.03
C ILE A 141 -3.91 9.90 -2.41
N ARG A 142 -3.80 8.77 -1.69
CA ARG A 142 -4.66 7.59 -1.94
C ARG A 142 -6.13 7.92 -1.72
N VAL A 143 -6.46 8.62 -0.64
CA VAL A 143 -7.82 9.08 -0.35
C VAL A 143 -8.32 10.04 -1.43
N ALA A 144 -7.52 11.02 -1.84
CA ALA A 144 -7.88 11.95 -2.91
C ALA A 144 -8.19 11.22 -4.23
N ARG A 145 -7.42 10.18 -4.58
CA ARG A 145 -7.68 9.35 -5.75
C ARG A 145 -9.01 8.59 -5.62
N ILE A 146 -9.29 7.99 -4.47
CA ILE A 146 -10.56 7.29 -4.20
C ILE A 146 -11.76 8.25 -4.33
N ILE A 147 -11.64 9.46 -3.80
CA ILE A 147 -12.67 10.51 -3.92
C ILE A 147 -12.92 10.84 -5.40
N SER A 148 -11.88 10.99 -6.21
CA SER A 148 -12.00 11.42 -7.62
C SER A 148 -12.83 10.47 -8.48
N SER A 149 -12.80 9.16 -8.19
CA SER A 149 -13.59 8.14 -8.88
C SER A 149 -14.80 7.67 -8.07
N GLY A 150 -15.03 8.23 -6.88
CA GLY A 150 -16.05 7.81 -5.95
C GLY A 150 -17.42 8.42 -6.23
N GLY A 151 -18.47 7.73 -5.77
CA GLY A 151 -19.82 8.29 -5.71
C GLY A 151 -19.97 9.31 -4.58
N VAL A 152 -21.21 9.74 -4.33
CA VAL A 152 -21.51 10.85 -3.41
C VAL A 152 -21.10 10.52 -1.97
N ALA A 153 -21.40 9.32 -1.49
CA ALA A 153 -21.04 8.89 -0.14
C ALA A 153 -19.51 8.76 -0.01
N VAL A 154 -18.83 8.14 -0.99
CA VAL A 154 -17.36 8.02 -0.99
C VAL A 154 -16.70 9.39 -0.97
N GLN A 155 -17.20 10.34 -1.76
CA GLN A 155 -16.69 11.70 -1.78
C GLN A 155 -16.93 12.42 -0.45
N ARG A 156 -18.13 12.28 0.14
CA ARG A 156 -18.47 12.87 1.44
C ARG A 156 -17.51 12.36 2.52
N ASP A 157 -17.38 11.05 2.65
CA ASP A 157 -16.65 10.42 3.75
C ASP A 157 -15.13 10.58 3.58
N GLY A 158 -14.63 10.48 2.34
CA GLY A 158 -13.23 10.74 2.05
C GLY A 158 -12.83 12.19 2.31
N LYS A 159 -13.70 13.17 1.97
CA LYS A 159 -13.44 14.60 2.28
C LYS A 159 -13.46 14.85 3.79
N THR A 160 -14.28 14.14 4.55
CA THR A 160 -14.26 14.20 6.01
C THR A 160 -12.93 13.68 6.55
N ALA A 161 -12.46 12.52 6.08
CA ALA A 161 -11.18 11.96 6.47
C ALA A 161 -10.00 12.90 6.15
N LEU A 162 -9.98 13.51 4.96
CA LEU A 162 -8.94 14.49 4.56
C LEU A 162 -8.92 15.78 5.40
N LYS A 163 -10.06 16.17 5.98
CA LYS A 163 -10.14 17.37 6.82
C LYS A 163 -9.80 17.07 8.29
N SER A 164 -9.67 15.80 8.65
CA SER A 164 -9.35 15.43 10.02
C SER A 164 -7.93 15.87 10.39
N LYS A 165 -7.76 16.18 11.68
CA LYS A 165 -6.45 16.43 12.28
C LYS A 165 -5.70 15.13 12.60
N TYR A 166 -6.38 13.99 12.54
CA TYR A 166 -5.84 12.69 12.93
C TYR A 166 -5.57 11.84 11.70
N HIS A 167 -4.31 11.39 11.53
CA HIS A 167 -3.92 10.46 10.46
C HIS A 167 -4.72 9.15 10.54
N GLN A 168 -5.12 8.73 11.74
CA GLN A 168 -5.95 7.56 11.96
C GLN A 168 -7.25 7.58 11.15
N ASP A 169 -7.87 8.75 10.94
CA ASP A 169 -9.12 8.86 10.19
C ASP A 169 -8.91 8.59 8.68
N LEU A 170 -7.72 8.90 8.14
CA LEU A 170 -7.35 8.51 6.77
C LEU A 170 -7.22 6.99 6.67
N ILE A 171 -6.57 6.38 7.66
CA ILE A 171 -6.36 4.92 7.72
C ILE A 171 -7.72 4.21 7.82
N GLU A 172 -8.58 4.62 8.73
CA GLU A 172 -9.91 4.02 8.92
C GLU A 172 -10.79 4.13 7.66
N PHE A 173 -10.71 5.27 6.97
CA PHE A 173 -11.39 5.44 5.69
C PHE A 173 -10.80 4.52 4.62
N LEU A 174 -9.48 4.42 4.50
CA LEU A 174 -8.82 3.54 3.53
C LEU A 174 -9.12 2.05 3.80
N ASP A 175 -9.13 1.63 5.06
CA ASP A 175 -9.30 0.24 5.45
C ASP A 175 -10.74 -0.24 5.36
N SER A 176 -11.71 0.60 5.79
CA SER A 176 -13.10 0.17 5.86
C SER A 176 -14.12 1.22 5.40
N GLY A 177 -13.87 2.51 5.66
CA GLY A 177 -14.84 3.58 5.40
C GLY A 177 -15.21 3.70 3.92
N GLN A 178 -14.23 3.63 3.02
CA GLN A 178 -14.47 3.74 1.58
C GLN A 178 -15.38 2.61 1.06
N TYR A 179 -15.30 1.41 1.63
CA TYR A 179 -16.09 0.27 1.17
C TYR A 179 -17.54 0.41 1.64
N LYS A 180 -17.76 0.84 2.89
CA LYS A 180 -19.10 1.15 3.40
C LYS A 180 -19.76 2.25 2.57
N ALA A 181 -19.03 3.33 2.28
CA ALA A 181 -19.50 4.42 1.45
C ALA A 181 -19.84 3.97 0.01
N ARG A 182 -19.01 3.13 -0.62
CA ARG A 182 -19.33 2.54 -1.93
C ARG A 182 -20.62 1.71 -1.90
N GLN A 183 -20.91 1.03 -0.80
CA GLN A 183 -22.15 0.28 -0.67
C GLN A 183 -23.38 1.19 -0.58
N GLU A 184 -23.28 2.33 0.10
CA GLU A 184 -24.32 3.36 0.08
C GLU A 184 -24.56 3.87 -1.34
N ASP A 185 -23.49 4.24 -2.05
CA ASP A 185 -23.55 4.69 -3.44
C ASP A 185 -24.18 3.62 -4.37
N ASN A 186 -23.79 2.36 -4.21
CA ASN A 186 -24.33 1.24 -4.97
C ASN A 186 -25.82 1.03 -4.68
N ARG A 187 -26.28 1.10 -3.42
CA ARG A 187 -27.72 0.99 -3.09
C ARG A 187 -28.55 2.08 -3.79
N VAL A 188 -28.05 3.31 -3.81
CA VAL A 188 -28.68 4.41 -4.55
C VAL A 188 -28.69 4.09 -6.05
N ARG A 189 -27.57 3.61 -6.60
CA ARG A 189 -27.47 3.26 -8.02
C ARG A 189 -28.43 2.14 -8.43
N VAL A 190 -28.56 1.09 -7.62
CA VAL A 190 -29.53 0.00 -7.83
C VAL A 190 -30.95 0.56 -7.87
N THR A 191 -31.31 1.42 -6.91
CA THR A 191 -32.63 2.05 -6.86
C THR A 191 -32.91 2.88 -8.12
N GLN A 192 -31.94 3.67 -8.58
CA GLN A 192 -32.06 4.44 -9.82
C GLN A 192 -32.26 3.54 -11.04
N ILE A 193 -31.51 2.43 -11.14
CA ILE A 193 -31.65 1.44 -12.21
C ILE A 193 -33.06 0.84 -12.22
N MET A 194 -33.61 0.51 -11.04
CA MET A 194 -34.95 -0.07 -10.90
C MET A 194 -36.07 0.89 -11.30
N ASN A 195 -35.91 2.19 -11.08
CA ASN A 195 -36.95 3.19 -11.39
C ASN A 195 -37.27 3.26 -12.89
N GLY A 196 -36.27 3.05 -13.75
CA GLY A 196 -36.46 2.95 -15.21
C GLY A 196 -36.76 1.53 -15.73
N GLY A 197 -36.96 0.56 -14.83
CA GLY A 197 -37.03 -0.87 -15.14
C GLY A 197 -38.43 -1.45 -15.26
N GLY A 198 -38.53 -2.57 -15.99
CA GLY A 198 -39.70 -3.44 -15.96
C GLY A 198 -39.74 -4.32 -14.71
N ALA A 199 -40.71 -5.24 -14.68
CA ALA A 199 -40.97 -6.08 -13.50
C ALA A 199 -39.77 -6.98 -13.15
N GLN A 200 -39.07 -7.52 -14.14
CA GLN A 200 -37.91 -8.39 -13.93
C GLN A 200 -36.73 -7.59 -13.39
N LEU A 201 -36.48 -6.38 -13.92
CA LEU A 201 -35.42 -5.52 -13.41
C LEU A 201 -35.67 -5.09 -11.96
N LYS A 202 -36.92 -4.74 -11.63
CA LYS A 202 -37.32 -4.42 -10.25
C LYS A 202 -37.17 -5.62 -9.31
N ALA A 203 -37.56 -6.81 -9.74
CA ALA A 203 -37.40 -8.03 -8.94
C ALA A 203 -35.92 -8.32 -8.66
N ALA A 204 -35.07 -8.29 -9.69
CA ALA A 204 -33.64 -8.53 -9.54
C ALA A 204 -32.95 -7.47 -8.66
N GLY A 205 -33.29 -6.20 -8.81
CA GLY A 205 -32.75 -5.13 -7.96
C GLY A 205 -33.18 -5.27 -6.49
N ASN A 206 -34.43 -5.68 -6.24
CA ASN A 206 -34.91 -5.96 -4.88
C ASN A 206 -34.16 -7.13 -4.22
N VAL A 207 -33.78 -8.16 -4.98
CA VAL A 207 -32.94 -9.25 -4.48
C VAL A 207 -31.58 -8.71 -4.05
N ALA A 208 -30.93 -7.91 -4.89
CA ALA A 208 -29.64 -7.30 -4.57
C ALA A 208 -29.71 -6.39 -3.32
N LEU A 209 -30.75 -5.56 -3.21
CA LEU A 209 -30.92 -4.64 -2.07
C LEU A 209 -31.14 -5.37 -0.72
N LYS A 210 -31.78 -6.54 -0.74
CA LYS A 210 -32.09 -7.34 0.46
C LYS A 210 -30.96 -8.30 0.85
N SER A 211 -29.97 -8.48 -0.03
CA SER A 211 -28.84 -9.36 0.24
C SER A 211 -28.02 -8.83 1.41
N THR A 212 -27.56 -9.76 2.26
CA THR A 212 -26.52 -9.52 3.26
C THR A 212 -25.11 -9.58 2.64
N ASP A 213 -24.98 -10.17 1.45
CA ASP A 213 -23.73 -10.14 0.69
C ASP A 213 -23.57 -8.78 0.00
N TYR A 214 -22.49 -8.10 0.37
CA TYR A 214 -22.09 -6.81 -0.16
C TYR A 214 -21.75 -6.85 -1.66
N GLN A 215 -21.38 -8.01 -2.21
CA GLN A 215 -21.11 -8.14 -3.65
C GLN A 215 -22.39 -8.15 -4.50
N ALA A 216 -23.53 -8.56 -3.93
CA ALA A 216 -24.79 -8.66 -4.66
C ALA A 216 -25.23 -7.33 -5.31
N LEU A 217 -24.89 -6.19 -4.69
CA LEU A 217 -25.16 -4.88 -5.26
C LEU A 217 -24.29 -4.61 -6.51
N SER A 218 -23.00 -4.94 -6.45
CA SER A 218 -22.09 -4.78 -7.60
C SER A 218 -22.46 -5.76 -8.72
N ASP A 219 -22.69 -7.03 -8.40
CA ASP A 219 -23.08 -8.07 -9.36
C ASP A 219 -24.35 -7.69 -10.12
N PHE A 220 -25.33 -7.12 -9.42
CA PHE A 220 -26.53 -6.61 -10.06
C PHE A 220 -26.23 -5.43 -10.98
N ILE A 221 -25.43 -4.46 -10.54
CA ILE A 221 -25.07 -3.28 -11.34
C ILE A 221 -24.28 -3.69 -12.60
N GLU A 222 -23.36 -4.64 -12.48
CA GLU A 222 -22.45 -5.03 -13.57
C GLU A 222 -23.09 -6.01 -14.56
N VAL A 223 -23.85 -6.99 -14.06
CA VAL A 223 -24.35 -8.10 -14.90
C VAL A 223 -25.85 -8.32 -14.74
N GLY A 224 -26.35 -8.35 -13.49
CA GLY A 224 -27.73 -8.74 -13.19
C GLY A 224 -28.77 -7.85 -13.86
N GLN A 225 -28.53 -6.54 -13.93
CA GLN A 225 -29.46 -5.59 -14.55
C GLN A 225 -29.66 -5.86 -16.04
N TYR A 226 -28.62 -6.25 -16.78
CA TYR A 226 -28.71 -6.47 -18.23
C TYR A 226 -29.49 -7.74 -18.53
N THR A 227 -29.25 -8.79 -17.74
CA THR A 227 -30.02 -10.03 -17.81
C THR A 227 -31.50 -9.79 -17.51
N ALA A 228 -31.80 -8.99 -16.48
CA ALA A 228 -33.17 -8.68 -16.10
C ALA A 228 -33.88 -7.80 -17.14
N ARG A 229 -33.21 -6.78 -17.69
CA ARG A 229 -33.72 -5.96 -18.80
C ARG A 229 -34.03 -6.80 -20.03
N HIS A 230 -33.15 -7.73 -20.40
CA HIS A 230 -33.40 -8.63 -21.52
C HIS A 230 -34.67 -9.48 -21.30
N LYS A 231 -34.92 -9.97 -20.08
CA LYS A 231 -36.18 -10.66 -19.74
C LYS A 231 -37.39 -9.74 -19.87
N ASP A 232 -37.31 -8.50 -19.37
CA ASP A 232 -38.39 -7.51 -19.53
C ASP A 232 -38.70 -7.21 -21.01
N ASP A 233 -37.67 -7.05 -21.84
CA ASP A 233 -37.81 -6.81 -23.27
C ASP A 233 -38.45 -8.01 -23.98
N ARG A 234 -38.02 -9.24 -23.66
CA ARG A 234 -38.65 -10.46 -24.17
C ARG A 234 -40.13 -10.54 -23.79
N ASN A 235 -40.48 -10.19 -22.55
CA ASN A 235 -41.87 -10.15 -22.09
C ASN A 235 -42.67 -9.07 -22.85
N ARG A 236 -42.07 -7.93 -23.15
CA ARG A 236 -42.69 -6.89 -23.98
C ARG A 236 -42.96 -7.39 -25.40
N VAL A 237 -42.00 -8.07 -26.02
CA VAL A 237 -42.17 -8.70 -27.34
C VAL A 237 -43.28 -9.76 -27.30
N ALA A 238 -43.30 -10.64 -26.30
CA ALA A 238 -44.35 -11.65 -26.15
C ALA A 238 -45.76 -11.04 -26.07
N ARG A 239 -45.92 -9.92 -25.34
CA ARG A 239 -47.19 -9.18 -25.32
C ARG A 239 -47.56 -8.64 -26.71
N ILE A 240 -46.60 -8.04 -27.43
CA ILE A 240 -46.84 -7.53 -28.80
C ILE A 240 -47.26 -8.66 -29.74
N VAL A 241 -46.63 -9.84 -29.64
CA VAL A 241 -46.97 -11.03 -30.43
C VAL A 241 -48.40 -11.52 -30.13
N SER A 242 -48.80 -11.53 -28.85
CA SER A 242 -50.14 -12.01 -28.45
C SER A 242 -51.28 -11.28 -29.19
N TYR A 243 -51.16 -9.95 -29.30
CA TYR A 243 -52.16 -9.09 -29.93
C TYR A 243 -51.83 -8.73 -31.40
N GLY A 244 -50.72 -9.23 -31.94
CA GLY A 244 -50.24 -8.87 -33.27
C GLY A 244 -50.98 -9.58 -34.41
N GLY A 245 -50.96 -8.98 -35.61
CA GLY A 245 -51.36 -9.66 -36.84
C GLY A 245 -50.35 -10.73 -37.28
N LYS A 246 -50.60 -11.39 -38.41
CA LYS A 246 -49.80 -12.53 -38.89
C LYS A 246 -48.31 -12.18 -39.03
N SER A 247 -48.00 -11.02 -39.58
CA SER A 247 -46.63 -10.54 -39.81
C SER A 247 -45.95 -10.16 -38.50
N VAL A 248 -46.67 -9.48 -37.59
CA VAL A 248 -46.15 -9.12 -36.26
C VAL A 248 -45.84 -10.38 -35.45
N LYS A 249 -46.73 -11.37 -35.47
CA LYS A 249 -46.51 -12.67 -34.81
C LYS A 249 -45.27 -13.38 -35.36
N ALA A 250 -45.13 -13.45 -36.69
CA ALA A 250 -43.98 -14.09 -37.33
C ALA A 250 -42.65 -13.39 -36.95
N ALA A 251 -42.60 -12.06 -37.08
CA ALA A 251 -41.39 -11.28 -36.78
C ALA A 251 -41.02 -11.33 -35.29
N GLY A 252 -41.99 -11.21 -34.39
CA GLY A 252 -41.75 -11.25 -32.95
C GLY A 252 -41.31 -12.63 -32.46
N ASN A 253 -41.93 -13.71 -32.98
CA ASN A 253 -41.50 -15.08 -32.66
C ASN A 253 -40.10 -15.38 -33.19
N ALA A 254 -39.74 -14.88 -34.38
CA ALA A 254 -38.39 -14.99 -34.91
C ALA A 254 -37.37 -14.31 -33.98
N ALA A 255 -37.65 -13.08 -33.52
CA ALA A 255 -36.79 -12.38 -32.57
C ALA A 255 -36.63 -13.16 -31.25
N LEU A 256 -37.71 -13.66 -30.67
CA LEU A 256 -37.69 -14.42 -29.42
C LEU A 256 -36.91 -15.74 -29.53
N LYS A 257 -36.99 -16.42 -30.68
CA LYS A 257 -36.32 -17.71 -30.93
C LYS A 257 -34.80 -17.61 -30.95
N THR A 258 -34.24 -16.46 -31.36
CA THR A 258 -32.78 -16.28 -31.42
C THR A 258 -32.11 -16.31 -30.05
N GLY A 259 -32.84 -15.99 -28.97
CA GLY A 259 -32.28 -15.83 -27.63
C GLY A 259 -31.35 -14.62 -27.44
N LYS A 260 -31.05 -13.86 -28.50
CA LYS A 260 -30.12 -12.73 -28.47
C LYS A 260 -30.85 -11.43 -28.13
N HIS A 261 -30.31 -10.66 -27.18
CA HIS A 261 -30.90 -9.37 -26.78
C HIS A 261 -31.00 -8.39 -27.96
N GLN A 262 -29.99 -8.36 -28.84
CA GLN A 262 -30.00 -7.51 -30.04
C GLN A 262 -31.18 -7.78 -30.97
N ALA A 263 -31.59 -9.04 -31.16
CA ALA A 263 -32.74 -9.37 -32.02
C ALA A 263 -34.06 -8.92 -31.39
N VAL A 264 -34.17 -9.06 -30.06
CA VAL A 264 -35.32 -8.56 -29.29
C VAL A 264 -35.41 -7.03 -29.41
N LEU A 265 -34.29 -6.33 -29.25
CA LEU A 265 -34.23 -4.87 -29.41
C LEU A 265 -34.54 -4.43 -30.84
N ALA A 266 -33.98 -5.07 -31.86
CA ALA A 266 -34.26 -4.73 -33.26
C ALA A 266 -35.75 -4.88 -33.61
N PHE A 267 -36.41 -5.92 -33.07
CA PHE A 267 -37.86 -6.06 -33.22
C PHE A 267 -38.63 -4.96 -32.47
N LEU A 268 -38.23 -4.64 -31.23
CA LEU A 268 -38.87 -3.57 -30.44
C LEU A 268 -38.67 -2.18 -31.03
N ASP A 269 -37.54 -1.92 -31.69
CA ASP A 269 -37.20 -0.61 -32.21
C ASP A 269 -37.92 -0.33 -33.55
N SER A 270 -37.78 -1.22 -34.53
CA SER A 270 -38.30 -1.00 -35.89
C SER A 270 -39.08 -2.19 -36.45
N GLY A 271 -38.68 -3.42 -36.13
CA GLY A 271 -39.28 -4.63 -36.72
C GLY A 271 -40.78 -4.77 -36.47
N GLN A 272 -41.27 -4.39 -35.29
CA GLN A 272 -42.69 -4.40 -34.98
C GLN A 272 -43.50 -3.43 -35.84
N HIS A 273 -42.93 -2.28 -36.22
CA HIS A 273 -43.60 -1.25 -37.00
C HIS A 273 -43.71 -1.67 -38.46
N THR A 274 -42.62 -2.18 -39.04
CA THR A 274 -42.63 -2.74 -40.40
C THR A 274 -43.61 -3.91 -40.51
N ALA A 275 -43.66 -4.78 -39.50
CA ALA A 275 -44.58 -5.90 -39.48
C ALA A 275 -46.04 -5.44 -39.35
N ARG A 276 -46.34 -4.44 -38.51
CA ARG A 276 -47.69 -3.84 -38.41
C ARG A 276 -48.15 -3.22 -39.73
N ALA A 277 -47.26 -2.53 -40.46
CA ALA A 277 -47.59 -1.96 -41.77
C ALA A 277 -47.98 -3.04 -42.79
N LYS A 278 -47.30 -4.19 -42.78
CA LYS A 278 -47.66 -5.34 -43.62
C LYS A 278 -49.03 -5.92 -43.25
N ASP A 279 -49.31 -6.06 -41.97
CA ASP A 279 -50.61 -6.55 -41.49
C ASP A 279 -51.75 -5.58 -41.87
N GLN A 280 -51.53 -4.27 -41.75
CA GLN A 280 -52.49 -3.24 -42.18
C GLN A 280 -52.73 -3.28 -43.69
N ALA A 281 -51.67 -3.37 -44.49
CA ALA A 281 -51.80 -3.47 -45.95
C ALA A 281 -52.55 -4.74 -46.39
N ALA A 282 -52.30 -5.88 -45.72
CA ALA A 282 -53.03 -7.11 -45.96
C ALA A 282 -54.51 -6.99 -45.57
N ALA A 283 -54.82 -6.38 -44.42
CA ALA A 283 -56.19 -6.15 -43.99
C ALA A 283 -56.95 -5.20 -44.92
N ALA A 284 -56.28 -4.16 -45.45
CA ALA A 284 -56.88 -3.25 -46.43
C ALA A 284 -57.22 -3.93 -47.76
N LYS A 285 -56.36 -4.86 -48.22
CA LYS A 285 -56.62 -5.66 -49.42
C LYS A 285 -57.78 -6.64 -49.24
N ALA A 286 -57.91 -7.25 -48.06
CA ALA A 286 -59.00 -8.20 -47.78
C ALA A 286 -60.39 -7.55 -47.66
N LYS A 287 -60.46 -6.22 -47.58
CA LYS A 287 -61.70 -5.44 -47.54
C LYS A 287 -62.16 -4.93 -48.91
N ARG A 288 -61.34 -5.13 -49.96
CA ARG A 288 -61.67 -4.81 -51.35
C ARG A 288 -62.15 -6.07 -52.05
#